data_AF-A0A9P5NGD2-F1
#
_entry.id   AF-A0A9P5NGD2-F1
#
_cell.length_a   1.000
_cell.length_b   1.000
_cell.length_c   1.000
_cell.angle_alpha   90.00
_cell.angle_beta   90.00
_cell.angle_gamma   90.00
#
_symmetry.space_group_name_H-M   'P 1'
#
loop_
_entity.id
_entity.type
_entity.pdbx_description
1 polymer ?
#
loop_
_entity_poly.entity_id
_entity_poly.type
_entity_poly.pdbx_seq_one_letter_code
_entity_poly.pdbx_strand_id
1 'polypeptide(L)'
;MARVLAALLVLASVVVAAPSRRSLHALHEKRAMEPTDWVKSRRVDPDWVLPMRFGLVQSNLDKLEEMLVEVSHPRSPKFGQHYSPAEVMDTFAPSKESVDAVTDWLVSSGISRDRLRLTSNRGWIHVNATTAEIEDLLKAEYHIYTHVETGAEQLGCHNYSLPIRIRDHVDLVKPTVHFNHRLGANAKAKRFGGLGMPSIGNGPKKSSKAVTITPSLETCDQMITLDCLRALYNINYTPVATDKNTFGVVEFTPQAFLPGDLDLFFRNFSPSLVGVRPKSVLIDGAVVQNTSRSFNFNGESDLDLQYAMGLTAPQQITLLQTGDLSQGAGFDNWLDALDGPFCTFDGGDDPTQDGIYPDAAGSPASCGIIAPPNVVSISYGQDEATASVHYATRQCNEYGKLGLMGTSVVYSSGDNGVAGFNNVCLDSSHQDATSSNTIFNPEFPSSCPFVTAVGATQVNPGSTINDPEGACEQVIFSGGGFSNIFQMPSYQTDAVNAYIKAHLTPSPFTPGQFNDTGNARGFPDVAANGANYIIGQHKRVL
;
A
#
# COMPACT_ATOMS: atom_id res chain seq x y z
N MET A 1 -24.22 -43.08 86.17
CA MET A 1 -24.09 -43.47 84.75
C MET A 1 -24.65 -42.32 83.93
N ALA A 2 -23.87 -41.27 83.66
CA ALA A 2 -22.88 -41.12 82.58
C ALA A 2 -23.50 -41.06 81.18
N ARG A 3 -23.12 -40.00 80.44
CA ARG A 3 -23.32 -39.64 79.01
C ARG A 3 -24.43 -38.60 78.77
N VAL A 4 -24.31 -37.55 77.96
CA VAL A 4 -23.33 -37.05 76.95
C VAL A 4 -23.88 -35.63 76.56
N LEU A 5 -23.09 -34.57 76.35
CA LEU A 5 -22.64 -34.11 75.01
C LEU A 5 -21.75 -32.86 75.14
N ALA A 6 -20.66 -32.87 74.39
CA ALA A 6 -19.66 -31.81 74.26
C ALA A 6 -20.13 -30.69 73.31
N ALA A 7 -19.72 -29.45 73.63
CA ALA A 7 -19.88 -28.29 72.77
C ALA A 7 -18.69 -28.16 71.80
N LEU A 8 -18.97 -28.16 70.50
CA LEU A 8 -18.02 -27.80 69.43
C LEU A 8 -18.58 -26.56 68.72
N LEU A 9 -17.96 -25.41 68.99
CA LEU A 9 -18.18 -24.15 68.28
C LEU A 9 -17.36 -24.17 66.99
N VAL A 10 -18.03 -24.29 65.84
CA VAL A 10 -17.44 -24.09 64.52
C VAL A 10 -17.68 -22.64 64.11
N LEU A 11 -16.62 -21.83 64.06
CA LEU A 11 -16.64 -20.53 63.37
C LEU A 11 -16.65 -20.79 61.85
N ALA A 12 -17.80 -20.58 61.21
CA ALA A 12 -17.89 -20.50 59.76
C ALA A 12 -17.53 -19.07 59.32
N SER A 13 -16.31 -18.88 58.81
CA SER A 13 -15.93 -17.68 58.08
C SER A 13 -16.64 -17.67 56.72
N VAL A 14 -17.67 -16.84 56.57
CA VAL A 14 -18.31 -16.57 55.28
C VAL A 14 -17.36 -15.70 54.45
N VAL A 15 -16.55 -16.34 53.61
CA VAL A 15 -15.86 -15.65 52.52
C VAL A 15 -16.90 -15.31 51.47
N VAL A 16 -17.36 -14.05 51.46
CA VAL A 16 -18.10 -13.52 50.33
C VAL A 16 -17.09 -13.35 49.20
N ALA A 17 -16.95 -14.38 48.37
CA ALA A 17 -16.30 -14.23 47.09
C ALA A 17 -17.18 -13.28 46.26
N ALA A 18 -16.74 -12.03 46.11
CA ALA A 18 -17.34 -11.13 45.13
C ALA A 18 -17.29 -11.84 43.77
N PRO A 19 -18.40 -11.89 43.01
CA PRO A 19 -18.37 -12.48 41.69
C PRO A 19 -17.34 -11.69 40.86
N SER A 20 -16.23 -12.33 40.49
CA SER A 20 -15.34 -11.74 39.50
C SER A 20 -16.22 -11.47 38.29
N ARG A 21 -16.32 -10.22 37.84
CA ARG A 21 -16.93 -9.91 36.55
C ARG A 21 -16.07 -10.62 35.50
N ARG A 22 -16.34 -11.89 35.23
CA ARG A 22 -15.71 -12.63 34.14
C ARG A 22 -16.18 -11.94 32.88
N SER A 23 -15.38 -10.99 32.41
CA SER A 23 -15.60 -10.40 31.12
C SER A 23 -15.50 -11.53 30.11
N LEU A 24 -16.58 -11.78 29.38
CA LEU A 24 -16.58 -12.74 28.29
C LEU A 24 -15.56 -12.27 27.26
N HIS A 25 -14.56 -13.11 27.00
CA HIS A 25 -13.57 -12.85 25.95
C HIS A 25 -14.06 -13.51 24.66
N ALA A 26 -13.79 -12.85 23.55
CA ALA A 26 -13.99 -13.39 22.21
C ALA A 26 -12.64 -13.39 21.49
N LEU A 27 -12.46 -14.37 20.60
CA LEU A 27 -11.30 -14.41 19.70
C LEU A 27 -11.25 -13.09 18.92
N HIS A 28 -10.13 -12.37 19.02
CA HIS A 28 -9.93 -11.12 18.30
C HIS A 28 -9.19 -11.40 17.00
N GLU A 29 -8.01 -12.00 17.10
CA GLU A 29 -7.22 -12.40 15.95
C GLU A 29 -6.60 -13.80 16.13
N LYS A 30 -6.38 -14.45 15.00
CA LYS A 30 -5.70 -15.74 14.88
C LYS A 30 -4.85 -15.72 13.62
N ARG A 31 -3.63 -16.25 13.72
CA ARG A 31 -2.78 -16.46 12.56
C ARG A 31 -3.44 -17.45 11.59
N ALA A 32 -3.58 -17.06 10.33
CA ALA A 32 -4.20 -17.88 9.29
C ALA A 32 -3.41 -19.19 9.02
N MET A 33 -2.08 -19.12 9.03
CA MET A 33 -1.18 -20.25 8.85
C MET A 33 0.13 -20.03 9.62
N GLU A 34 0.70 -21.08 10.22
CA GLU A 34 2.03 -20.97 10.84
C GLU A 34 3.11 -20.72 9.77
N PRO A 35 4.13 -19.88 10.03
CA PRO A 35 5.16 -19.60 9.04
C PRO A 35 5.96 -20.87 8.73
N THR A 36 6.18 -21.15 7.44
CA THR A 36 6.86 -22.38 6.99
C THR A 36 8.31 -22.49 7.45
N ASP A 37 8.99 -21.35 7.57
CA ASP A 37 10.43 -21.29 7.87
C ASP A 37 10.73 -21.02 9.35
N TRP A 38 9.71 -21.03 10.20
CA TRP A 38 9.82 -20.74 11.62
C TRP A 38 9.29 -21.88 12.48
N VAL A 39 10.13 -22.35 13.41
CA VAL A 39 9.76 -23.43 14.32
C VAL A 39 9.52 -22.85 15.71
N LYS A 40 8.39 -23.23 16.31
CA LYS A 40 8.08 -22.95 17.71
C LYS A 40 9.17 -23.58 18.60
N SER A 41 10.00 -22.74 19.20
CA SER A 41 11.22 -23.14 19.91
C SER A 41 10.96 -23.36 21.39
N ARG A 42 10.50 -22.32 22.11
CA ARG A 42 10.23 -22.40 23.55
C ARG A 42 9.08 -21.48 23.97
N ARG A 43 8.51 -21.72 25.13
CA ARG A 43 7.59 -20.78 25.78
C ARG A 43 8.37 -19.59 26.33
N VAL A 44 7.76 -18.41 26.27
CA VAL A 44 8.35 -17.18 26.80
C VAL A 44 8.32 -17.23 28.33
N ASP A 45 9.38 -16.75 28.97
CA ASP A 45 9.44 -16.68 30.43
C ASP A 45 8.30 -15.80 30.98
N PRO A 46 7.52 -16.27 31.97
CA PRO A 46 6.42 -15.53 32.58
C PRO A 46 6.80 -14.13 33.07
N ASP A 47 8.03 -13.92 33.54
CA ASP A 47 8.50 -12.66 34.12
C ASP A 47 9.13 -11.72 33.09
N TRP A 48 9.26 -12.14 31.82
CA TRP A 48 9.82 -11.31 30.77
C TRP A 48 8.89 -10.12 30.48
N VAL A 49 9.40 -8.90 30.62
CA VAL A 49 8.66 -7.68 30.27
C VAL A 49 8.58 -7.51 28.76
N LEU A 50 7.36 -7.50 28.24
CA LEU A 50 7.02 -7.29 26.84
C LEU A 50 6.61 -5.84 26.60
N PRO A 51 7.17 -5.15 25.58
CA PRO A 51 6.73 -3.82 25.16
C PRO A 51 5.50 -3.93 24.27
N MET A 52 4.34 -4.05 24.90
CA MET A 52 3.06 -4.18 24.23
C MET A 52 2.56 -2.84 23.69
N ARG A 53 1.77 -2.90 22.62
CA ARG A 53 1.14 -1.77 21.95
C ARG A 53 -0.29 -2.17 21.58
N PHE A 54 -1.27 -1.39 22.03
CA PHE A 54 -2.69 -1.57 21.72
C PHE A 54 -3.12 -0.49 20.73
N GLY A 55 -3.42 -0.91 19.50
CA GLY A 55 -3.85 -0.04 18.41
C GLY A 55 -5.34 0.20 18.55
N LEU A 56 -5.75 1.47 18.62
CA LEU A 56 -7.13 1.85 18.88
C LEU A 56 -7.86 2.14 17.57
N VAL A 57 -9.13 1.76 17.43
CA VAL A 57 -9.90 1.99 16.20
C VAL A 57 -10.00 3.48 15.85
N GLN A 58 -9.81 3.83 14.57
CA GLN A 58 -9.93 5.21 14.08
C GLN A 58 -11.39 5.68 14.05
N SER A 59 -11.58 6.99 14.20
CA SER A 59 -12.89 7.61 14.03
C SER A 59 -13.11 8.05 12.57
N ASN A 60 -14.37 8.17 12.15
CA ASN A 60 -14.80 8.83 10.91
C ASN A 60 -14.33 8.20 9.58
N LEU A 61 -13.76 6.99 9.58
CA LEU A 61 -13.40 6.30 8.33
C LEU A 61 -14.62 6.07 7.43
N ASP A 62 -15.80 5.87 8.03
CA ASP A 62 -17.09 5.75 7.34
C ASP A 62 -17.51 7.03 6.57
N LYS A 63 -16.93 8.18 6.92
CA LYS A 63 -17.21 9.48 6.31
C LYS A 63 -16.10 9.97 5.39
N LEU A 64 -15.04 9.18 5.21
CA LEU A 64 -13.87 9.58 4.44
C LEU A 64 -14.24 10.02 3.01
N GLU A 65 -15.08 9.25 2.33
CA GLU A 65 -15.55 9.60 0.98
C GLU A 65 -16.33 10.92 0.98
N GLU A 66 -17.27 11.10 1.93
CA GLU A 66 -18.07 12.32 2.04
C GLU A 66 -17.18 13.55 2.23
N MET A 67 -16.22 13.46 3.17
CA MET A 67 -15.27 14.54 3.45
C MET A 67 -14.40 14.85 2.24
N LEU A 68 -13.94 13.81 1.53
CA LEU A 68 -13.11 13.96 0.34
C LEU A 68 -13.88 14.63 -0.81
N VAL A 69 -15.10 14.17 -1.09
CA VAL A 69 -15.98 14.79 -2.10
C VAL A 69 -16.28 16.25 -1.73
N GLU A 70 -16.46 16.57 -0.45
CA GLU A 70 -16.71 17.95 0.00
C GLU A 70 -15.55 18.90 -0.37
N VAL A 71 -14.30 18.47 -0.27
CA VAL A 71 -13.13 19.31 -0.60
C VAL A 71 -12.65 19.18 -2.04
N SER A 72 -13.02 18.12 -2.76
CA SER A 72 -12.54 17.82 -4.12
C SER A 72 -13.57 18.04 -5.23
N HIS A 73 -14.87 18.07 -4.93
CA HIS A 73 -15.88 18.26 -5.97
C HIS A 73 -15.97 19.75 -6.38
N PRO A 74 -15.82 20.12 -7.67
CA PRO A 74 -15.72 21.52 -8.11
C PRO A 74 -16.95 22.39 -7.85
N ARG A 75 -18.14 21.76 -7.72
CA ARG A 75 -19.39 22.42 -7.31
C ARG A 75 -19.56 22.58 -5.79
N SER A 76 -18.69 22.01 -4.97
CA SER A 76 -18.76 22.14 -3.52
C SER A 76 -18.32 23.54 -3.08
N PRO A 77 -19.00 24.17 -2.10
CA PRO A 77 -18.53 25.43 -1.53
C PRO A 77 -17.19 25.28 -0.79
N LYS A 78 -16.78 24.06 -0.41
CA LYS A 78 -15.48 23.77 0.20
C LYS A 78 -14.43 23.27 -0.79
N PHE A 79 -14.70 23.33 -2.09
CA PHE A 79 -13.73 22.92 -3.11
C PHE A 79 -12.37 23.62 -2.91
N GLY A 80 -11.29 22.84 -2.86
CA GLY A 80 -9.92 23.32 -2.63
C GLY A 80 -9.59 23.70 -1.18
N GLN A 81 -10.54 23.59 -0.25
CA GLN A 81 -10.31 23.82 1.19
C GLN A 81 -9.82 22.52 1.85
N HIS A 82 -8.64 22.07 1.42
CA HIS A 82 -7.99 20.86 1.91
C HIS A 82 -7.57 20.97 3.37
N TYR A 83 -7.46 19.81 4.02
CA TYR A 83 -7.11 19.66 5.42
C TYR A 83 -5.59 19.78 5.58
N SER A 84 -5.16 20.40 6.68
CA SER A 84 -3.78 20.28 7.14
C SER A 84 -3.50 18.88 7.71
N PRO A 85 -2.22 18.45 7.79
CA PRO A 85 -1.86 17.18 8.42
C PRO A 85 -2.39 17.04 9.85
N ALA A 86 -2.44 18.14 10.61
CA ALA A 86 -2.98 18.15 11.96
C ALA A 86 -4.50 17.92 11.98
N GLU A 87 -5.24 18.54 11.05
CA GLU A 87 -6.69 18.33 10.93
C GLU A 87 -7.02 16.90 10.54
N VAL A 88 -6.29 16.29 9.61
CA VAL A 88 -6.43 14.86 9.28
C VAL A 88 -6.17 14.01 10.52
N MET A 89 -5.04 14.20 11.19
CA MET A 89 -4.70 13.44 12.40
C MET A 89 -5.81 13.55 13.47
N ASP A 90 -6.33 14.75 13.71
CA ASP A 90 -7.39 14.95 14.71
C ASP A 90 -8.75 14.40 14.27
N THR A 91 -9.06 14.43 12.97
CA THR A 91 -10.31 13.91 12.39
C THR A 91 -10.41 12.40 12.54
N PHE A 92 -9.30 11.69 12.31
CA PHE A 92 -9.25 10.22 12.36
C PHE A 92 -8.72 9.67 13.68
N ALA A 93 -8.40 10.53 14.65
CA ALA A 93 -7.95 10.08 15.97
C ALA A 93 -9.02 9.20 16.64
N PRO A 94 -8.61 8.17 17.40
CA PRO A 94 -9.53 7.36 18.19
C PRO A 94 -10.40 8.21 19.12
N SER A 95 -11.66 7.80 19.28
CA SER A 95 -12.61 8.50 20.13
C SER A 95 -12.16 8.48 21.59
N LYS A 96 -12.53 9.52 22.35
CA LYS A 96 -12.26 9.56 23.79
C LYS A 96 -12.83 8.32 24.50
N GLU A 97 -14.00 7.86 24.07
CA GLU A 97 -14.62 6.64 24.57
C GLU A 97 -13.72 5.41 24.37
N SER A 98 -13.17 5.22 23.17
CA SER A 98 -12.26 4.09 22.90
C SER A 98 -10.97 4.18 23.72
N VAL A 99 -10.37 5.36 23.81
CA VAL A 99 -9.17 5.59 24.62
C VAL A 99 -9.44 5.28 26.09
N ASP A 100 -10.54 5.80 26.65
CA ASP A 100 -10.91 5.59 28.05
C ASP A 100 -11.26 4.12 28.30
N ALA A 101 -12.03 3.47 27.42
CA ALA A 101 -12.43 2.07 27.56
C ALA A 101 -11.23 1.12 27.61
N VAL A 102 -10.26 1.30 26.71
CA VAL A 102 -9.04 0.48 26.68
C VAL A 102 -8.13 0.80 27.87
N THR A 103 -7.97 2.09 28.22
CA THR A 103 -7.17 2.50 29.38
C THR A 103 -7.74 1.91 30.68
N ASP A 104 -9.05 2.05 30.91
CA ASP A 104 -9.72 1.55 32.11
C ASP A 104 -9.69 0.03 32.18
N TRP A 105 -9.84 -0.65 31.03
CA TRP A 105 -9.68 -2.10 30.95
C TRP A 105 -8.27 -2.53 31.38
N LEU A 106 -7.22 -1.94 30.78
CA LEU A 106 -5.82 -2.26 31.12
C LEU A 106 -5.54 -2.04 32.62
N VAL A 107 -6.02 -0.93 33.19
CA VAL A 107 -5.88 -0.64 34.62
C VAL A 107 -6.65 -1.62 35.49
N SER A 108 -7.89 -1.94 35.13
CA SER A 108 -8.73 -2.89 35.88
C SER A 108 -8.20 -4.32 35.85
N SER A 109 -7.41 -4.67 34.83
CA SER A 109 -6.70 -5.94 34.69
C SER A 109 -5.39 -6.01 35.49
N GLY A 110 -5.04 -4.96 36.25
CA GLY A 110 -3.86 -4.91 37.12
C GLY A 110 -2.64 -4.18 36.56
N ILE A 111 -2.74 -3.61 35.35
CA ILE A 111 -1.64 -2.83 34.76
C ILE A 111 -1.70 -1.39 35.28
N SER A 112 -0.71 -0.99 36.06
CA SER A 112 -0.70 0.34 36.67
C SER A 112 -0.62 1.45 35.62
N ARG A 113 -1.31 2.57 35.88
CA ARG A 113 -1.47 3.66 34.91
C ARG A 113 -0.15 4.32 34.49
N ASP A 114 0.87 4.29 35.35
CA ASP A 114 2.23 4.79 35.07
C ASP A 114 2.98 3.95 34.02
N ARG A 115 2.55 2.71 33.77
CA ARG A 115 3.08 1.83 32.71
C ARG A 115 2.41 2.05 31.36
N LEU A 116 1.36 2.89 31.30
CA LEU A 116 0.62 3.20 30.08
C LEU A 116 1.12 4.50 29.47
N ARG A 117 1.36 4.52 28.15
CA ARG A 117 1.69 5.74 27.40
C ARG A 117 0.86 5.84 26.13
N LEU A 118 0.00 6.86 26.06
CA LEU A 118 -0.75 7.19 24.85
C LEU A 118 0.14 7.98 23.88
N THR A 119 0.11 7.63 22.60
CA THR A 119 0.82 8.39 21.56
C THR A 119 0.17 9.75 21.27
N SER A 120 0.90 10.67 20.63
CA SER A 120 0.40 12.02 20.32
C SER A 120 -0.84 12.02 19.44
N ASN A 121 -0.88 11.15 18.43
CA ASN A 121 -2.03 10.92 17.55
C ASN A 121 -3.15 10.11 18.22
N ARG A 122 -2.98 9.72 19.49
CA ARG A 122 -3.91 8.89 20.27
C ARG A 122 -4.18 7.50 19.69
N GLY A 123 -3.46 7.09 18.64
CA GLY A 123 -3.63 5.82 17.93
C GLY A 123 -3.16 4.59 18.70
N TRP A 124 -2.23 4.76 19.65
CA TRP A 124 -1.66 3.66 20.41
C TRP A 124 -1.58 3.91 21.91
N ILE A 125 -1.82 2.86 22.67
CA ILE A 125 -1.44 2.78 24.08
C ILE A 125 -0.26 1.79 24.20
N HIS A 126 0.91 2.31 24.55
CA HIS A 126 2.09 1.51 24.85
C HIS A 126 2.03 1.04 26.30
N VAL A 127 2.39 -0.23 26.52
CA VAL A 127 2.28 -0.91 27.80
C VAL A 127 3.49 -1.82 28.01
N ASN A 128 4.22 -1.64 29.11
CA ASN A 128 5.23 -2.60 29.53
C ASN A 128 4.63 -3.52 30.59
N ALA A 129 4.48 -4.80 30.27
CA ALA A 129 3.91 -5.80 31.17
C ALA A 129 4.62 -7.15 31.02
N THR A 130 4.64 -7.93 32.08
CA THR A 130 5.20 -9.28 32.06
C THR A 130 4.41 -10.21 31.13
N THR A 131 5.06 -11.22 30.58
CA THR A 131 4.39 -12.26 29.78
C THR A 131 3.20 -12.85 30.52
N ALA A 132 3.31 -13.09 31.83
CA ALA A 132 2.22 -13.61 32.65
C ALA A 132 0.99 -12.67 32.68
N GLU A 133 1.23 -11.36 32.88
CA GLU A 133 0.16 -10.35 32.85
C GLU A 133 -0.53 -10.32 31.47
N ILE A 134 0.25 -10.40 30.39
CA ILE A 134 -0.27 -10.32 29.02
C ILE A 134 -0.99 -11.59 28.58
N GLU A 135 -0.47 -12.77 28.91
CA GLU A 135 -1.13 -14.05 28.66
C GLU A 135 -2.49 -14.10 29.37
N ASP A 136 -2.58 -13.60 30.61
CA ASP A 136 -3.86 -13.50 31.32
C ASP A 136 -4.79 -12.44 30.71
N LEU A 137 -4.26 -11.26 30.37
CA LEU A 137 -5.03 -10.17 29.78
C LEU A 137 -5.68 -10.55 28.44
N LEU A 138 -4.91 -11.23 27.58
CA LEU A 138 -5.28 -11.52 26.19
C LEU A 138 -5.77 -12.96 25.98
N LYS A 139 -5.77 -13.79 27.03
CA LYS A 139 -6.04 -15.25 26.93
C LYS A 139 -5.25 -15.90 25.79
N ALA A 140 -3.95 -15.62 25.77
CA ALA A 140 -3.01 -16.05 24.74
C ALA A 140 -1.85 -16.85 25.35
N GLU A 141 -1.06 -17.52 24.51
CA GLU A 141 0.15 -18.23 24.93
C GLU A 141 1.34 -17.81 24.05
N TYR A 142 2.33 -17.16 24.67
CA TYR A 142 3.47 -16.57 24.01
C TYR A 142 4.63 -17.54 23.88
N HIS A 143 5.23 -17.55 22.70
CA HIS A 143 6.35 -18.41 22.36
C HIS A 143 7.44 -17.64 21.63
N ILE A 144 8.66 -18.14 21.78
CA ILE A 144 9.76 -17.82 20.89
C ILE A 144 9.73 -18.82 19.75
N TYR A 145 9.74 -18.29 18.54
CA TYR A 145 9.92 -19.00 17.30
C TYR A 145 11.35 -18.77 16.84
N THR A 146 11.96 -19.77 16.23
CA THR A 146 13.32 -19.71 15.68
C THR A 146 13.29 -20.04 14.20
N HIS A 147 13.89 -19.18 13.38
CA HIS A 147 13.95 -19.38 11.94
C HIS A 147 14.92 -20.51 11.61
N VAL A 148 14.51 -21.45 10.77
CA VAL A 148 15.24 -22.71 10.51
C VAL A 148 16.63 -22.47 9.90
N GLU A 149 16.77 -21.50 9.00
CA GLU A 149 18.05 -21.23 8.33
C GLU A 149 18.96 -20.26 9.08
N THR A 150 18.41 -19.14 9.56
CA THR A 150 19.20 -18.03 10.13
C THR A 150 19.42 -18.17 11.64
N GLY A 151 18.61 -18.99 12.33
CA GLY A 151 18.59 -19.05 13.78
C GLY A 151 18.04 -17.79 14.46
N ALA A 152 17.49 -16.84 13.70
CA ALA A 152 16.85 -15.64 14.26
C ALA A 152 15.69 -16.04 15.18
N GLU A 153 15.48 -15.29 16.26
CA GLU A 153 14.40 -15.53 17.21
C GLU A 153 13.33 -14.44 17.11
N GLN A 154 12.07 -14.84 17.20
CA GLN A 154 10.93 -13.94 17.24
C GLN A 154 9.92 -14.36 18.30
N LEU A 155 9.37 -13.37 19.00
CA LEU A 155 8.31 -13.54 19.99
C LEU A 155 6.93 -13.32 19.35
N GLY A 156 5.97 -14.17 19.71
CA GLY A 156 4.56 -14.00 19.32
C GLY A 156 3.66 -15.09 19.88
N CYS A 157 2.38 -15.04 19.53
CA CYS A 157 1.38 -16.04 19.89
C CYS A 157 0.60 -16.51 18.64
N HIS A 158 -0.07 -17.66 18.70
CA HIS A 158 -0.87 -18.15 17.57
C HIS A 158 -2.21 -17.40 17.42
N ASN A 159 -2.80 -17.00 18.54
CA ASN A 159 -4.06 -16.29 18.61
C ASN A 159 -4.16 -15.54 19.94
N TYR A 160 -5.06 -14.57 20.00
CA TYR A 160 -5.42 -13.90 21.23
C TYR A 160 -6.87 -13.44 21.22
N SER A 161 -7.40 -13.20 22.42
CA SER A 161 -8.78 -12.82 22.66
C SER A 161 -8.85 -11.52 23.43
N LEU A 162 -9.89 -10.73 23.18
CA LEU A 162 -10.20 -9.52 23.92
C LEU A 162 -11.55 -9.66 24.61
N PRO A 163 -11.79 -8.95 25.73
CA PRO A 163 -13.14 -8.78 26.23
C PRO A 163 -14.08 -8.28 25.13
N ILE A 164 -15.30 -8.81 25.06
CA ILE A 164 -16.28 -8.44 24.02
C ILE A 164 -16.48 -6.91 23.94
N ARG A 165 -16.50 -6.22 25.07
CA ARG A 165 -16.68 -4.75 25.11
C ARG A 165 -15.47 -3.95 24.65
N ILE A 166 -14.30 -4.57 24.57
CA ILE A 166 -13.04 -3.92 24.19
C ILE A 166 -12.71 -4.17 22.72
N ARG A 167 -13.24 -5.26 22.16
CA ARG A 167 -13.07 -5.66 20.76
C ARG A 167 -13.36 -4.54 19.78
N ASP A 168 -14.41 -3.76 20.01
CA ASP A 168 -14.82 -2.67 19.10
C ASP A 168 -13.97 -1.39 19.27
N HIS A 169 -13.04 -1.36 20.23
CA HIS A 169 -12.16 -0.23 20.52
C HIS A 169 -10.69 -0.50 20.18
N VAL A 170 -10.32 -1.76 19.96
CA VAL A 170 -8.95 -2.18 19.65
C VAL A 170 -8.95 -2.80 18.27
N ASP A 171 -8.13 -2.24 17.39
CA ASP A 171 -7.92 -2.77 16.03
C ASP A 171 -6.98 -3.97 16.10
N LEU A 172 -5.81 -3.78 16.71
CA LEU A 172 -4.82 -4.84 16.90
C LEU A 172 -3.97 -4.66 18.15
N VAL A 173 -3.26 -5.72 18.55
CA VAL A 173 -2.30 -5.71 19.66
C VAL A 173 -0.95 -6.24 19.17
N LYS A 174 0.15 -5.51 19.42
CA LYS A 174 1.52 -5.91 19.05
C LYS A 174 2.44 -6.00 20.28
N PRO A 175 3.41 -6.93 20.32
CA PRO A 175 3.56 -8.10 19.45
C PRO A 175 2.55 -9.22 19.79
N THR A 176 1.85 -9.81 18.80
CA THR A 176 0.94 -10.96 19.02
C THR A 176 1.04 -11.98 17.87
N VAL A 177 0.05 -12.04 16.98
CA VAL A 177 -0.05 -12.94 15.85
C VAL A 177 0.83 -12.50 14.67
N HIS A 178 1.10 -11.19 14.59
CA HIS A 178 1.88 -10.56 13.53
C HIS A 178 3.34 -11.02 13.55
N PHE A 179 3.76 -11.68 12.47
CA PHE A 179 5.12 -12.19 12.30
C PHE A 179 6.00 -11.16 11.60
N ASN A 180 6.51 -10.19 12.35
CA ASN A 180 7.52 -9.23 11.88
C ASN A 180 8.93 -9.86 11.70
N HIS A 181 9.11 -10.88 10.84
CA HIS A 181 10.47 -11.39 10.62
C HIS A 181 11.33 -10.36 9.90
N ARG A 182 12.31 -9.83 10.64
CA ARG A 182 13.52 -9.21 10.11
C ARG A 182 14.43 -10.28 9.52
N LEU A 183 14.43 -10.47 8.21
CA LEU A 183 15.37 -11.38 7.55
C LEU A 183 16.80 -11.02 7.99
N GLY A 184 17.50 -11.96 8.64
CA GLY A 184 18.90 -11.75 9.02
C GLY A 184 19.78 -11.59 7.78
N ALA A 185 20.90 -10.88 7.90
CA ALA A 185 21.85 -10.54 6.82
C ALA A 185 22.40 -11.71 5.98
N ASN A 186 22.04 -12.97 6.30
CA ASN A 186 22.46 -14.18 5.62
C ASN A 186 21.30 -15.00 5.00
N ALA A 187 20.07 -14.48 4.97
CA ALA A 187 18.97 -15.11 4.23
C ALA A 187 19.26 -15.03 2.72
N LYS A 188 19.94 -16.05 2.20
CA LYS A 188 20.22 -16.17 0.77
C LYS A 188 18.93 -16.56 0.03
N ALA A 189 18.38 -15.56 -0.64
CA ALA A 189 17.70 -15.64 -1.93
C ALA A 189 16.27 -16.22 -1.99
N LYS A 190 15.29 -15.34 -2.28
CA LYS A 190 14.55 -15.27 -3.56
C LYS A 190 13.11 -14.76 -3.33
N ARG A 191 12.87 -13.50 -3.68
CA ARG A 191 11.67 -13.09 -4.44
C ARG A 191 12.11 -12.22 -5.61
N PHE A 192 12.76 -12.83 -6.60
CA PHE A 192 12.73 -12.25 -7.95
C PHE A 192 11.31 -12.52 -8.47
N GLY A 193 10.38 -11.58 -8.22
CA GLY A 193 8.97 -11.65 -8.64
C GLY A 193 7.90 -11.32 -7.58
N GLY A 194 8.20 -10.51 -6.55
CA GLY A 194 7.20 -9.99 -5.59
C GLY A 194 6.83 -8.53 -5.87
N LEU A 195 5.77 -8.03 -5.21
CA LEU A 195 5.17 -6.68 -5.29
C LEU A 195 6.04 -5.60 -5.94
N GLY A 196 5.48 -4.89 -6.92
CA GLY A 196 6.18 -3.79 -7.58
C GLY A 196 7.24 -4.22 -8.59
N MET A 197 7.04 -5.34 -9.28
CA MET A 197 7.75 -5.60 -10.53
C MET A 197 6.86 -5.14 -11.70
N PRO A 198 7.33 -4.28 -12.62
CA PRO A 198 6.58 -3.96 -13.82
C PRO A 198 6.30 -5.23 -14.62
N SER A 199 5.20 -5.24 -15.36
CA SER A 199 4.73 -6.43 -16.09
C SER A 199 5.87 -7.03 -16.94
N ILE A 200 6.33 -8.23 -16.55
CA ILE A 200 7.41 -8.96 -17.23
C ILE A 200 6.83 -9.57 -18.51
N GLY A 201 6.70 -8.76 -19.56
CA GLY A 201 6.23 -9.29 -20.85
C GLY A 201 6.57 -8.39 -22.02
N ASN A 202 6.47 -7.08 -21.83
CA ASN A 202 6.22 -6.16 -22.94
C ASN A 202 7.20 -4.98 -22.94
N GLY A 203 8.50 -5.28 -22.90
CA GLY A 203 9.54 -4.25 -22.98
C GLY A 203 9.58 -3.54 -24.35
N PRO A 204 10.12 -2.31 -24.43
CA PRO A 204 10.20 -1.52 -25.65
C PRO A 204 10.97 -2.24 -26.76
N LYS A 205 10.63 -1.92 -28.02
CA LYS A 205 11.26 -2.50 -29.21
C LYS A 205 12.75 -2.16 -29.26
N LYS A 206 13.61 -3.09 -28.87
CA LYS A 206 15.05 -2.83 -28.75
C LYS A 206 15.72 -2.56 -30.10
N SER A 207 16.24 -1.35 -30.30
CA SER A 207 17.20 -1.06 -31.38
C SER A 207 18.63 -1.41 -30.95
N SER A 208 19.40 -2.03 -31.84
CA SER A 208 20.81 -2.37 -31.62
C SER A 208 21.78 -1.22 -31.93
N LYS A 209 21.29 -0.09 -32.42
CA LYS A 209 22.08 1.09 -32.80
C LYS A 209 21.78 2.26 -31.86
N ALA A 210 22.81 3.01 -31.47
CA ALA A 210 22.61 4.34 -30.89
C ALA A 210 22.08 5.25 -32.01
N VAL A 211 20.81 5.64 -31.92
CA VAL A 211 20.17 6.49 -32.92
C VAL A 211 20.00 7.88 -32.32
N THR A 212 20.49 8.90 -33.04
CA THR A 212 20.02 10.27 -32.85
C THR A 212 18.70 10.38 -33.57
N ILE A 213 17.61 10.48 -32.82
CA ILE A 213 16.26 10.61 -33.38
C ILE A 213 15.97 12.11 -33.52
N THR A 214 15.57 12.55 -34.71
CA THR A 214 14.96 13.87 -34.86
C THR A 214 13.45 13.68 -34.63
N PRO A 215 12.87 14.24 -33.55
CA PRO A 215 11.45 14.06 -33.26
C PRO A 215 10.60 14.54 -34.44
N SER A 216 9.64 13.73 -34.86
CA SER A 216 8.63 14.05 -35.87
C SER A 216 7.26 13.60 -35.38
N LEU A 217 6.23 14.39 -35.65
CA LEU A 217 4.86 14.02 -35.35
C LEU A 217 4.30 12.97 -36.32
N GLU A 218 4.98 12.74 -37.46
CA GLU A 218 4.56 11.79 -38.49
C GLU A 218 4.73 10.33 -38.08
N THR A 219 5.55 10.05 -37.05
CA THR A 219 5.90 8.69 -36.62
C THR A 219 5.41 8.37 -35.21
N CYS A 220 4.45 9.13 -34.68
CA CYS A 220 3.94 8.91 -33.31
C CYS A 220 3.20 7.57 -33.15
N ASP A 221 2.73 6.95 -34.25
CA ASP A 221 2.20 5.58 -34.23
C ASP A 221 3.27 4.51 -33.94
N GLN A 222 4.53 4.82 -34.24
CA GLN A 222 5.66 3.91 -34.08
C GLN A 222 6.51 4.23 -32.86
N MET A 223 6.60 5.51 -32.51
CA MET A 223 7.59 6.06 -31.59
C MET A 223 7.01 7.29 -30.88
N ILE A 224 6.54 7.11 -29.66
CA ILE A 224 5.95 8.17 -28.84
C ILE A 224 7.07 8.93 -28.13
N THR A 225 7.21 10.21 -28.48
CA THR A 225 8.18 11.14 -27.89
C THR A 225 7.48 12.19 -27.02
N LEU A 226 8.24 13.06 -26.34
CA LEU A 226 7.68 14.21 -25.61
C LEU A 226 6.81 15.09 -26.52
N ASP A 227 7.20 15.30 -27.77
CA ASP A 227 6.45 16.14 -28.72
C ASP A 227 5.16 15.47 -29.19
N CYS A 228 5.16 14.13 -29.33
CA CYS A 228 3.94 13.37 -29.60
C CYS A 228 2.91 13.58 -28.49
N LEU A 229 3.32 13.45 -27.22
CA LEU A 229 2.41 13.61 -26.07
C LEU A 229 1.90 15.05 -25.93
N ARG A 230 2.78 16.04 -26.15
CA ARG A 230 2.37 17.45 -26.17
C ARG A 230 1.32 17.71 -27.24
N ALA A 231 1.47 17.11 -28.41
CA ALA A 231 0.53 17.29 -29.51
C ALA A 231 -0.78 16.52 -29.28
N LEU A 232 -0.71 15.24 -28.88
CA LEU A 232 -1.87 14.38 -28.60
C LEU A 232 -2.79 15.00 -27.53
N TYR A 233 -2.20 15.47 -26.42
CA TYR A 233 -2.96 16.00 -25.29
C TYR A 233 -3.07 17.52 -25.26
N ASN A 234 -2.72 18.17 -26.38
CA ASN A 234 -2.79 19.62 -26.53
C ASN A 234 -2.16 20.36 -25.34
N ILE A 235 -0.97 19.92 -24.91
CA ILE A 235 -0.21 20.51 -23.81
C ILE A 235 0.40 21.83 -24.30
N ASN A 236 -0.42 22.88 -24.33
CA ASN A 236 -0.05 24.22 -24.74
C ASN A 236 0.29 25.11 -23.53
N TYR A 237 1.10 24.56 -22.63
CA TYR A 237 1.58 25.24 -21.44
C TYR A 237 3.08 25.03 -21.30
N THR A 238 3.81 26.10 -20.96
CA THR A 238 5.22 26.01 -20.60
C THR A 238 5.30 25.88 -19.09
N PRO A 239 5.73 24.73 -18.55
CA PRO A 239 5.87 24.57 -17.11
C PRO A 239 6.82 25.60 -16.52
N VAL A 240 6.54 25.98 -15.28
CA VAL A 240 7.40 26.87 -14.50
C VAL A 240 7.76 26.18 -13.18
N ALA A 241 9.01 26.32 -12.76
CA ALA A 241 9.41 25.88 -11.44
C ALA A 241 8.91 26.88 -10.40
N THR A 242 8.23 26.38 -9.37
CA THR A 242 7.79 27.19 -8.23
C THR A 242 8.16 26.48 -6.93
N ASP A 243 8.16 27.24 -5.84
CA ASP A 243 8.25 26.71 -4.47
C ASP A 243 6.90 26.21 -3.93
N LYS A 244 5.81 26.35 -4.73
CA LYS A 244 4.44 25.99 -4.34
C LYS A 244 3.98 24.64 -4.86
N ASN A 245 4.64 24.10 -5.88
CA ASN A 245 4.26 22.85 -6.50
C ASN A 245 5.33 21.77 -6.27
N THR A 246 4.87 20.55 -6.00
CA THR A 246 5.70 19.38 -5.78
C THR A 246 5.16 18.20 -6.58
N PHE A 247 6.06 17.46 -7.22
CA PHE A 247 5.72 16.29 -8.00
C PHE A 247 6.67 15.15 -7.58
N GLY A 248 6.09 14.12 -6.96
CA GLY A 248 6.76 12.89 -6.55
C GLY A 248 6.63 11.79 -7.61
N VAL A 249 7.70 11.02 -7.80
CA VAL A 249 7.69 9.73 -8.51
C VAL A 249 8.19 8.68 -7.52
N VAL A 250 7.41 7.61 -7.31
CA VAL A 250 7.77 6.52 -6.38
C VAL A 250 8.47 5.42 -7.15
N GLU A 251 9.61 4.97 -6.64
CA GLU A 251 10.37 3.84 -7.18
C GLU A 251 10.72 2.86 -6.06
N PHE A 252 10.64 1.57 -6.35
CA PHE A 252 10.97 0.51 -5.38
C PHE A 252 12.35 -0.09 -5.67
N THR A 253 13.24 -0.04 -4.68
CA THR A 253 14.54 -0.72 -4.75
C THR A 253 14.33 -2.22 -4.98
N PRO A 254 15.07 -2.87 -5.91
CA PRO A 254 16.32 -2.45 -6.53
C PRO A 254 16.18 -1.65 -7.84
N GLN A 255 14.97 -1.29 -8.27
CA GLN A 255 14.78 -0.50 -9.48
C GLN A 255 15.19 0.94 -9.24
N ALA A 256 16.01 1.47 -10.15
CA ALA A 256 16.54 2.81 -10.03
C ALA A 256 17.00 3.33 -11.41
N PHE A 257 16.87 4.63 -11.63
CA PHE A 257 17.34 5.25 -12.87
C PHE A 257 18.87 5.22 -12.98
N LEU A 258 19.38 5.30 -14.21
CA LEU A 258 20.79 5.56 -14.45
C LEU A 258 21.01 7.01 -14.91
N PRO A 259 21.93 7.77 -14.27
CA PRO A 259 22.25 9.14 -14.69
C PRO A 259 22.57 9.27 -16.19
N GLY A 260 23.30 8.30 -16.76
CA GLY A 260 23.68 8.32 -18.17
C GLY A 260 22.52 8.04 -19.13
N ASP A 261 21.46 7.37 -18.66
CA ASP A 261 20.29 7.00 -19.44
C ASP A 261 19.33 8.18 -19.54
N LEU A 262 19.13 8.91 -18.43
CA LEU A 262 18.51 10.24 -18.43
C LEU A 262 19.21 11.20 -19.40
N ASP A 263 20.54 11.32 -19.32
CA ASP A 263 21.31 12.20 -20.21
C ASP A 263 21.17 11.80 -21.68
N LEU A 264 21.08 10.50 -21.97
CA LEU A 264 20.91 10.01 -23.33
C LEU A 264 19.55 10.41 -23.90
N PHE A 265 18.48 10.26 -23.12
CA PHE A 265 17.14 10.69 -23.52
C PHE A 265 17.09 12.21 -23.70
N PHE A 266 17.56 12.97 -22.71
CA PHE A 266 17.51 14.44 -22.73
C PHE A 266 18.34 15.05 -23.87
N ARG A 267 19.49 14.47 -24.25
CA ARG A 267 20.23 14.94 -25.43
C ARG A 267 19.40 14.94 -26.71
N ASN A 268 18.46 14.00 -26.85
CA ASN A 268 17.63 13.87 -28.05
C ASN A 268 16.31 14.66 -27.94
N PHE A 269 15.69 14.69 -26.75
CA PHE A 269 14.31 15.15 -26.60
C PHE A 269 14.13 16.38 -25.70
N SER A 270 15.09 16.70 -24.84
CA SER A 270 15.03 17.88 -23.96
C SER A 270 16.43 18.36 -23.54
N PRO A 271 17.21 19.01 -24.43
CA PRO A 271 18.63 19.27 -24.20
C PRO A 271 18.95 20.12 -22.96
N SER A 272 18.01 20.94 -22.49
CA SER A 272 18.14 21.74 -21.27
C SER A 272 18.22 20.91 -19.99
N LEU A 273 17.80 19.64 -20.03
CA LEU A 273 17.82 18.71 -18.89
C LEU A 273 19.07 17.83 -18.83
N VAL A 274 20.00 17.93 -19.77
CA VAL A 274 21.25 17.15 -19.72
C VAL A 274 22.03 17.53 -18.46
N GLY A 275 22.37 16.52 -17.65
CA GLY A 275 23.01 16.69 -16.34
C GLY A 275 22.05 16.98 -15.18
N VAL A 276 20.76 17.19 -15.43
CA VAL A 276 19.74 17.40 -14.39
C VAL A 276 19.25 16.06 -13.84
N ARG A 277 19.00 16.00 -12.53
CA ARG A 277 18.57 14.79 -11.80
C ARG A 277 17.38 15.11 -10.88
N PRO A 278 16.54 14.11 -10.56
CA PRO A 278 15.52 14.29 -9.54
C PRO A 278 16.15 14.52 -8.16
N LYS A 279 15.40 15.15 -7.27
CA LYS A 279 15.74 15.25 -5.85
C LYS A 279 15.36 13.94 -5.16
N SER A 280 16.34 13.12 -4.83
CA SER A 280 16.09 11.85 -4.16
C SER A 280 15.75 12.02 -2.67
N VAL A 281 14.72 11.30 -2.24
CA VAL A 281 14.35 11.02 -0.85
C VAL A 281 14.48 9.51 -0.70
N LEU A 282 15.37 9.08 0.19
CA LEU A 282 15.65 7.67 0.41
C LEU A 282 14.84 7.20 1.61
N ILE A 283 13.86 6.36 1.35
CA ILE A 283 12.92 5.81 2.32
C ILE A 283 13.38 4.40 2.67
N ASP A 284 13.54 4.14 3.96
CA ASP A 284 13.78 2.81 4.52
C ASP A 284 15.05 2.11 4.01
N GLY A 285 16.16 2.85 4.06
CA GLY A 285 17.45 2.33 3.60
C GLY A 285 17.61 2.26 2.09
N ALA A 286 16.68 2.85 1.34
CA ALA A 286 16.72 2.89 -0.10
C ALA A 286 18.01 3.41 -0.72
N VAL A 287 18.29 2.88 -1.91
CA VAL A 287 19.47 3.23 -2.70
C VAL A 287 19.10 3.43 -4.16
N VAL A 288 19.67 4.47 -4.77
CA VAL A 288 19.70 4.61 -6.23
C VAL A 288 20.84 3.75 -6.75
N GLN A 289 20.60 2.45 -6.88
CA GLN A 289 21.63 1.48 -7.27
C GLN A 289 22.02 1.65 -8.74
N ASN A 290 23.31 1.46 -9.04
CA ASN A 290 23.82 1.59 -10.41
C ASN A 290 24.77 0.45 -10.81
N THR A 291 24.76 -0.64 -10.06
CA THR A 291 25.64 -1.80 -10.25
C THR A 291 24.97 -2.85 -11.12
N SER A 292 23.73 -3.22 -10.80
CA SER A 292 22.89 -4.12 -11.59
C SER A 292 22.20 -3.32 -12.67
N ARG A 293 22.64 -3.51 -13.93
CA ARG A 293 22.17 -2.75 -15.08
C ARG A 293 21.47 -3.67 -16.08
N SER A 294 20.15 -3.57 -16.15
CA SER A 294 19.32 -4.25 -17.15
C SER A 294 17.97 -3.55 -17.25
N PHE A 295 17.18 -3.86 -18.28
CA PHE A 295 15.83 -3.30 -18.40
C PHE A 295 14.99 -3.56 -17.15
N ASN A 296 15.15 -4.71 -16.49
CA ASN A 296 14.40 -5.06 -15.28
C ASN A 296 14.83 -4.27 -14.03
N PHE A 297 15.97 -3.58 -14.06
CA PHE A 297 16.46 -2.78 -12.93
C PHE A 297 16.38 -1.28 -13.17
N ASN A 298 16.27 -0.86 -14.43
CA ASN A 298 16.35 0.56 -14.78
C ASN A 298 15.17 1.01 -15.64
N GLY A 299 14.48 0.10 -16.33
CA GLY A 299 13.47 0.43 -17.35
C GLY A 299 12.33 1.27 -16.82
N GLU A 300 11.72 0.86 -15.70
CA GLU A 300 10.61 1.60 -15.08
C GLU A 300 11.05 2.99 -14.64
N SER A 301 12.08 3.04 -13.78
CA SER A 301 12.57 4.31 -13.26
C SER A 301 13.14 5.25 -14.33
N ASP A 302 13.72 4.70 -15.40
CA ASP A 302 14.15 5.49 -16.55
C ASP A 302 12.93 6.06 -17.30
N LEU A 303 11.90 5.25 -17.59
CA LEU A 303 10.68 5.68 -18.27
C LEU A 303 9.96 6.78 -17.48
N ASP A 304 9.66 6.51 -16.21
CA ASP A 304 8.93 7.41 -15.32
C ASP A 304 9.63 8.77 -15.21
N LEU A 305 10.93 8.76 -14.90
CA LEU A 305 11.68 10.00 -14.71
C LEU A 305 11.96 10.74 -16.02
N GLN A 306 12.20 10.04 -17.14
CA GLN A 306 12.44 10.70 -18.44
C GLN A 306 11.22 11.50 -18.90
N TYR A 307 10.02 10.93 -18.76
CA TYR A 307 8.78 11.60 -19.17
C TYR A 307 8.29 12.60 -18.12
N ALA A 308 8.34 12.28 -16.83
CA ALA A 308 7.98 13.23 -15.78
C ALA A 308 8.85 14.49 -15.85
N MET A 309 10.17 14.34 -15.91
CA MET A 309 11.09 15.48 -16.03
C MET A 309 10.95 16.18 -17.39
N GLY A 310 10.85 15.43 -18.48
CA GLY A 310 10.78 15.97 -19.85
C GLY A 310 9.52 16.80 -20.12
N LEU A 311 8.36 16.39 -19.59
CA LEU A 311 7.09 17.08 -19.78
C LEU A 311 6.88 18.24 -18.81
N THR A 312 7.51 18.22 -17.63
CA THR A 312 7.26 19.22 -16.57
C THR A 312 8.42 20.18 -16.31
N ALA A 313 9.52 20.07 -17.06
CA ALA A 313 10.65 20.98 -16.92
C ALA A 313 10.24 22.46 -17.03
N PRO A 314 10.75 23.35 -16.14
CA PRO A 314 11.85 23.14 -15.20
C PRO A 314 11.43 22.71 -13.77
N GLN A 315 10.21 22.21 -13.55
CA GLN A 315 9.81 21.69 -12.23
C GLN A 315 10.77 20.60 -11.75
N GLN A 316 11.28 20.73 -10.52
CA GLN A 316 12.13 19.70 -9.93
C GLN A 316 11.25 18.51 -9.47
N ILE A 317 11.51 17.34 -10.06
CA ILE A 317 10.89 16.07 -9.64
C ILE A 317 11.54 15.57 -8.35
N THR A 318 10.73 15.09 -7.42
CA THR A 318 11.18 14.39 -6.21
C THR A 318 11.08 12.89 -6.45
N LEU A 319 12.20 12.19 -6.35
CA LEU A 319 12.23 10.73 -6.42
C LEU A 319 12.05 10.17 -5.00
N LEU A 320 10.93 9.50 -4.75
CA LEU A 320 10.62 8.77 -3.52
C LEU A 320 11.12 7.32 -3.69
N GLN A 321 12.44 7.13 -3.55
CA GLN A 321 13.05 5.81 -3.66
C GLN A 321 12.81 5.05 -2.35
N THR A 322 12.23 3.85 -2.43
CA THR A 322 11.67 3.16 -1.27
C THR A 322 12.21 1.74 -1.11
N GLY A 323 12.51 1.37 0.14
CA GLY A 323 13.00 0.05 0.56
C GLY A 323 14.47 -0.19 0.25
N ASP A 324 15.12 -1.12 0.95
CA ASP A 324 16.52 -1.47 0.76
C ASP A 324 16.74 -2.67 -0.20
N LEU A 325 18.00 -3.08 -0.39
CA LEU A 325 18.35 -4.24 -1.22
C LEU A 325 18.12 -5.60 -0.55
N SER A 326 17.78 -5.61 0.74
CA SER A 326 17.63 -6.81 1.57
C SER A 326 16.17 -7.27 1.60
N GLN A 327 15.27 -6.38 1.99
CA GLN A 327 13.83 -6.63 2.13
C GLN A 327 13.02 -6.07 0.95
N GLY A 328 13.52 -5.06 0.25
CA GLY A 328 12.74 -4.34 -0.75
C GLY A 328 11.68 -3.44 -0.08
N ALA A 329 10.61 -3.14 -0.79
CA ALA A 329 9.50 -2.35 -0.25
C ALA A 329 8.16 -2.80 -0.82
N GLY A 330 7.11 -2.50 -0.06
CA GLY A 330 5.73 -2.49 -0.51
C GLY A 330 5.17 -1.07 -0.53
N PHE A 331 3.87 -0.96 -0.81
CA PHE A 331 3.21 0.34 -0.94
C PHE A 331 3.08 1.08 0.40
N ASP A 332 3.00 0.36 1.53
CA ASP A 332 2.88 1.01 2.83
C ASP A 332 4.19 1.71 3.22
N ASN A 333 5.35 1.20 2.79
CA ASN A 333 6.65 1.82 3.11
C ASN A 333 6.81 3.25 2.58
N TRP A 334 6.25 3.60 1.41
CA TRP A 334 6.32 4.99 0.95
C TRP A 334 5.25 5.86 1.60
N LEU A 335 4.09 5.30 1.93
CA LEU A 335 3.05 5.96 2.71
C LEU A 335 3.54 6.32 4.11
N ASP A 336 4.31 5.42 4.74
CA ASP A 336 4.97 5.63 6.03
C ASP A 336 5.82 6.91 6.01
N ALA A 337 6.55 7.16 4.92
CA ALA A 337 7.35 8.35 4.76
C ALA A 337 6.54 9.64 4.72
N LEU A 338 5.27 9.58 4.32
CA LEU A 338 4.36 10.73 4.25
C LEU A 338 3.56 10.91 5.54
N ASP A 339 3.06 9.80 6.09
CA ASP A 339 2.18 9.76 7.26
C ASP A 339 2.84 8.97 8.40
N GLY A 340 3.51 9.70 9.29
CA GLY A 340 4.17 9.11 10.46
C GLY A 340 3.21 8.35 11.40
N PRO A 341 1.99 8.86 11.68
CA PRO A 341 0.92 8.08 12.28
C PRO A 341 0.68 6.73 11.59
N PHE A 342 0.51 6.69 10.27
CA PHE A 342 0.28 5.45 9.50
C PHE A 342 1.37 4.41 9.74
N CYS A 343 2.64 4.82 9.67
CA CYS A 343 3.86 4.00 9.93
C CYS A 343 3.84 3.22 11.24
N THR A 344 3.06 3.70 12.21
CA THR A 344 2.92 3.00 13.49
C THR A 344 1.55 2.41 13.70
N PHE A 345 0.48 3.04 13.20
CA PHE A 345 -0.95 2.77 13.43
C PHE A 345 -1.45 1.50 12.75
N ASP A 346 -2.27 0.67 13.43
CA ASP A 346 -2.69 -0.67 12.98
C ASP A 346 -1.55 -1.54 12.41
N GLY A 347 -0.34 -1.28 12.89
CA GLY A 347 0.82 -2.06 12.56
C GLY A 347 1.71 -1.52 11.46
N GLY A 348 1.32 -0.46 10.76
CA GLY A 348 2.01 0.13 9.62
C GLY A 348 2.03 -0.85 8.46
N ASP A 349 3.10 -1.62 8.40
CA ASP A 349 3.41 -2.59 7.36
C ASP A 349 2.80 -3.99 7.59
N ASP A 350 2.39 -4.66 6.51
CA ASP A 350 2.13 -6.10 6.47
C ASP A 350 3.42 -6.84 6.06
N PRO A 351 4.01 -7.70 6.92
CA PRO A 351 5.27 -8.39 6.62
C PRO A 351 5.21 -9.38 5.44
N THR A 352 4.02 -9.65 4.91
CA THR A 352 3.85 -10.48 3.70
C THR A 352 3.87 -9.64 2.41
N GLN A 353 3.62 -8.34 2.53
CA GLN A 353 3.51 -7.37 1.43
C GLN A 353 4.67 -6.36 1.42
N ASP A 354 5.02 -5.82 2.58
CA ASP A 354 5.95 -4.69 2.73
C ASP A 354 7.28 -5.10 3.39
N GLY A 355 8.30 -4.26 3.20
CA GLY A 355 9.56 -4.38 3.93
C GLY A 355 9.37 -3.93 5.39
N ILE A 356 9.95 -4.66 6.35
CA ILE A 356 9.76 -4.34 7.78
C ILE A 356 10.96 -3.60 8.34
N TYR A 357 10.79 -2.30 8.63
CA TYR A 357 11.86 -1.43 9.10
C TYR A 357 11.69 -0.98 10.57
N PRO A 358 12.77 -0.71 11.33
CA PRO A 358 14.16 -0.96 10.97
C PRO A 358 14.48 -2.46 10.93
N ASP A 359 15.42 -2.82 10.07
CA ASP A 359 15.72 -4.20 9.72
C ASP A 359 17.03 -4.73 10.34
N ALA A 360 17.38 -5.98 10.02
CA ALA A 360 18.63 -6.58 10.50
C ALA A 360 19.88 -6.14 9.70
N ALA A 361 19.72 -5.62 8.47
CA ALA A 361 20.80 -5.02 7.69
C ALA A 361 21.18 -3.62 8.21
N GLY A 362 20.35 -3.01 9.05
CA GLY A 362 20.59 -1.72 9.69
C GLY A 362 19.89 -0.54 9.00
N SER A 363 18.97 -0.83 8.07
CA SER A 363 18.11 0.17 7.44
C SER A 363 17.13 0.75 8.47
N PRO A 364 17.00 2.09 8.54
CA PRO A 364 16.08 2.75 9.48
C PRO A 364 14.62 2.63 9.01
N ALA A 365 13.66 2.86 9.91
CA ALA A 365 12.27 3.17 9.51
C ALA A 365 12.11 4.67 9.25
N SER A 366 11.28 5.02 8.27
CA SER A 366 11.10 6.37 7.76
C SER A 366 9.66 6.81 7.96
N CYS A 367 9.27 7.13 9.19
CA CYS A 367 7.91 7.56 9.49
C CYS A 367 7.76 9.10 9.41
N GLY A 368 6.98 9.62 8.46
CA GLY A 368 6.61 11.03 8.33
C GLY A 368 7.81 11.96 8.05
N ILE A 369 8.76 11.49 7.25
CA ILE A 369 10.01 12.19 6.97
C ILE A 369 9.89 13.27 5.88
N ILE A 370 8.78 13.27 5.12
CA ILE A 370 8.52 14.25 4.07
C ILE A 370 7.04 14.61 4.01
N ALA A 371 6.74 15.87 3.68
CA ALA A 371 5.36 16.28 3.42
C ALA A 371 4.84 15.64 2.12
N PRO A 372 3.56 15.24 2.06
CA PRO A 372 2.96 14.73 0.83
C PRO A 372 3.20 15.66 -0.38
N PRO A 373 3.72 15.16 -1.51
CA PRO A 373 3.78 15.94 -2.74
C PRO A 373 2.36 16.24 -3.27
N ASN A 374 2.16 17.37 -3.96
CA ASN A 374 0.85 17.72 -4.51
C ASN A 374 0.36 16.69 -5.55
N VAL A 375 1.29 16.10 -6.31
CA VAL A 375 1.04 15.00 -7.24
C VAL A 375 2.08 13.91 -6.99
N VAL A 376 1.64 12.66 -6.93
CA VAL A 376 2.51 11.48 -6.84
C VAL A 376 2.13 10.50 -7.95
N SER A 377 3.12 10.09 -8.75
CA SER A 377 2.96 9.05 -9.78
C SER A 377 3.62 7.76 -9.33
N ILE A 378 2.93 6.63 -9.50
CA ILE A 378 3.38 5.30 -9.13
C ILE A 378 3.02 4.32 -10.26
N SER A 379 4.02 3.71 -10.88
CA SER A 379 3.87 2.75 -11.99
C SER A 379 4.05 1.30 -11.53
N TYR A 380 3.50 1.00 -10.35
CA TYR A 380 3.63 -0.29 -9.68
C TYR A 380 2.27 -0.77 -9.18
N GLY A 381 2.03 -2.07 -9.27
CA GLY A 381 0.77 -2.70 -8.86
C GLY A 381 0.97 -4.12 -8.34
N GLN A 382 -0.13 -4.72 -7.90
CA GLN A 382 -0.27 -6.13 -7.56
C GLN A 382 -1.69 -6.60 -7.91
N ASP A 383 -1.88 -7.90 -8.05
CA ASP A 383 -3.22 -8.46 -8.22
C ASP A 383 -4.05 -8.20 -6.95
N GLU A 384 -5.25 -7.66 -7.09
CA GLU A 384 -6.12 -7.32 -5.96
C GLU A 384 -6.43 -8.54 -5.09
N ALA A 385 -6.51 -9.73 -5.71
CA ALA A 385 -6.73 -11.00 -5.00
C ALA A 385 -5.58 -11.40 -4.06
N THR A 386 -4.38 -10.85 -4.25
CA THR A 386 -3.22 -11.09 -3.38
C THR A 386 -3.20 -10.18 -2.15
N ALA A 387 -3.98 -9.10 -2.17
CA ALA A 387 -4.17 -8.21 -1.04
C ALA A 387 -5.29 -8.74 -0.14
N SER A 388 -5.05 -8.79 1.18
CA SER A 388 -6.16 -9.00 2.10
C SER A 388 -7.10 -7.79 2.06
N VAL A 389 -8.41 -8.02 2.27
CA VAL A 389 -9.39 -6.92 2.36
C VAL A 389 -8.96 -5.89 3.40
N HIS A 390 -8.38 -6.35 4.52
CA HIS A 390 -7.86 -5.47 5.57
C HIS A 390 -6.72 -4.58 5.06
N TYR A 391 -5.67 -5.19 4.49
CA TYR A 391 -4.51 -4.47 3.94
C TYR A 391 -4.94 -3.46 2.87
N ALA A 392 -5.73 -3.90 1.89
CA ALA A 392 -6.20 -3.05 0.80
C ALA A 392 -7.07 -1.89 1.31
N THR A 393 -8.02 -2.16 2.22
CA THR A 393 -8.88 -1.12 2.80
C THR A 393 -8.08 -0.11 3.59
N ARG A 394 -7.11 -0.58 4.37
CA ARG A 394 -6.27 0.29 5.18
C ARG A 394 -5.42 1.21 4.32
N GLN A 395 -4.69 0.65 3.37
CA GLN A 395 -3.86 1.42 2.45
C GLN A 395 -4.72 2.41 1.63
N CYS A 396 -5.89 1.96 1.15
CA CYS A 396 -6.80 2.82 0.42
C CYS A 396 -7.32 4.00 1.25
N ASN A 397 -7.70 3.76 2.52
CA ASN A 397 -8.06 4.83 3.44
C ASN A 397 -6.93 5.86 3.57
N GLU A 398 -5.67 5.42 3.51
CA GLU A 398 -4.55 6.34 3.61
C GLU A 398 -4.36 7.20 2.35
N TYR A 399 -4.59 6.64 1.15
CA TYR A 399 -4.73 7.46 -0.05
C TYR A 399 -5.88 8.48 0.06
N GLY A 400 -7.01 8.11 0.69
CA GLY A 400 -8.11 9.03 0.95
C GLY A 400 -7.72 10.19 1.86
N LYS A 401 -6.92 9.92 2.91
CA LYS A 401 -6.40 10.98 3.80
C LYS A 401 -5.37 11.86 3.10
N LEU A 402 -4.52 11.31 2.22
CA LEU A 402 -3.68 12.12 1.33
C LEU A 402 -4.52 13.04 0.43
N GLY A 403 -5.63 12.52 -0.11
CA GLY A 403 -6.59 13.30 -0.89
C GLY A 403 -7.24 14.44 -0.09
N LEU A 404 -7.56 14.22 1.20
CA LEU A 404 -8.03 15.28 2.08
C LEU A 404 -7.00 16.40 2.24
N MET A 405 -5.71 16.07 2.21
CA MET A 405 -4.60 17.04 2.22
C MET A 405 -4.32 17.69 0.85
N GLY A 406 -5.08 17.35 -0.19
CA GLY A 406 -4.94 17.92 -1.53
C GLY A 406 -3.85 17.26 -2.38
N THR A 407 -3.40 16.06 -2.00
CA THR A 407 -2.48 15.25 -2.82
C THR A 407 -3.26 14.45 -3.87
N SER A 408 -2.83 14.51 -5.12
CA SER A 408 -3.30 13.62 -6.18
C SER A 408 -2.38 12.41 -6.28
N VAL A 409 -2.88 11.23 -5.91
CA VAL A 409 -2.15 9.96 -6.04
C VAL A 409 -2.60 9.27 -7.33
N VAL A 410 -1.65 8.99 -8.21
CA VAL A 410 -1.90 8.46 -9.56
C VAL A 410 -1.20 7.11 -9.72
N TYR A 411 -1.98 6.09 -10.08
CA TYR A 411 -1.50 4.73 -10.31
C TYR A 411 -1.77 4.30 -11.76
N SER A 412 -0.83 3.57 -12.36
CA SER A 412 -1.11 2.80 -13.58
C SER A 412 -2.23 1.77 -13.30
N SER A 413 -3.09 1.51 -14.29
CA SER A 413 -4.18 0.54 -14.11
C SER A 413 -3.81 -0.91 -14.43
N GLY A 414 -2.60 -1.15 -14.94
CA GLY A 414 -2.06 -2.46 -15.28
C GLY A 414 -1.87 -2.70 -16.78
N ASP A 415 -1.10 -3.74 -17.12
CA ASP A 415 -0.63 -4.04 -18.48
C ASP A 415 -1.18 -5.33 -19.09
N ASN A 416 -2.05 -6.03 -18.34
CA ASN A 416 -2.52 -7.38 -18.65
C ASN A 416 -4.03 -7.44 -18.96
N GLY A 417 -4.64 -6.29 -19.25
CA GLY A 417 -6.05 -6.21 -19.61
C GLY A 417 -6.97 -6.55 -18.43
N VAL A 418 -7.82 -7.54 -18.62
CA VAL A 418 -8.72 -8.04 -17.57
C VAL A 418 -8.08 -9.14 -16.70
N ALA A 419 -6.88 -9.57 -17.06
CA ALA A 419 -6.10 -10.55 -16.32
C ALA A 419 -5.08 -9.83 -15.43
N GLY A 420 -4.61 -10.56 -14.42
CA GLY A 420 -3.59 -10.10 -13.51
C GLY A 420 -2.18 -10.31 -14.05
N PHE A 421 -1.19 -10.18 -13.17
CA PHE A 421 0.21 -10.38 -13.50
C PHE A 421 0.44 -11.74 -14.18
N ASN A 422 1.33 -11.77 -15.17
CA ASN A 422 1.60 -12.95 -16.00
C ASN A 422 0.38 -13.47 -16.79
N ASN A 423 -0.62 -12.61 -17.05
CA ASN A 423 -1.89 -12.96 -17.71
C ASN A 423 -2.69 -14.03 -16.96
N VAL A 424 -2.70 -13.94 -15.61
CA VAL A 424 -3.41 -14.89 -14.75
C VAL A 424 -4.78 -14.34 -14.37
N CYS A 425 -5.82 -15.05 -14.77
CA CYS A 425 -7.19 -14.84 -14.29
C CYS A 425 -7.42 -15.57 -12.96
N LEU A 426 -8.56 -15.35 -12.31
CA LEU A 426 -8.97 -16.05 -11.10
C LEU A 426 -9.76 -17.33 -11.39
N ASP A 427 -9.64 -18.31 -10.50
CA ASP A 427 -10.47 -19.51 -10.47
C ASP A 427 -11.81 -19.27 -9.74
N SER A 428 -12.66 -20.30 -9.68
CA SER A 428 -13.96 -20.20 -8.98
C SER A 428 -13.87 -20.01 -7.46
N SER A 429 -12.68 -20.15 -6.88
CA SER A 429 -12.40 -19.86 -5.47
C SER A 429 -11.80 -18.46 -5.28
N HIS A 430 -11.77 -17.64 -6.34
CA HIS A 430 -11.14 -16.31 -6.36
C HIS A 430 -9.66 -16.35 -5.98
N GLN A 431 -8.94 -17.38 -6.44
CA GLN A 431 -7.49 -17.49 -6.29
C GLN A 431 -6.82 -17.49 -7.67
N ASP A 432 -5.58 -17.00 -7.71
CA ASP A 432 -4.74 -17.10 -8.91
C ASP A 432 -4.52 -18.58 -9.25
N ALA A 433 -4.74 -18.96 -10.51
CA ALA A 433 -4.51 -20.34 -10.94
C ALA A 433 -4.03 -20.42 -12.39
N THR A 434 -3.28 -21.49 -12.67
CA THR A 434 -2.58 -21.66 -13.95
C THR A 434 -3.38 -22.47 -14.99
N SER A 435 -4.61 -22.91 -14.69
CA SER A 435 -5.43 -23.69 -15.62
C SER A 435 -6.94 -23.54 -15.39
N SER A 436 -7.69 -23.26 -16.46
CA SER A 436 -9.17 -23.15 -16.50
C SER A 436 -9.78 -21.88 -15.86
N ASN A 437 -9.02 -20.79 -15.82
CA ASN A 437 -9.44 -19.55 -15.17
C ASN A 437 -10.15 -18.62 -16.14
N THR A 438 -11.29 -18.09 -15.72
CA THR A 438 -12.11 -17.20 -16.56
C THR A 438 -12.49 -15.91 -15.86
N ILE A 439 -12.35 -15.84 -14.53
CA ILE A 439 -12.76 -14.68 -13.74
C ILE A 439 -11.67 -13.60 -13.82
N PHE A 440 -12.06 -12.35 -14.09
CA PHE A 440 -11.13 -11.24 -14.23
C PHE A 440 -10.43 -10.93 -12.91
N ASN A 441 -9.17 -10.50 -13.00
CA ASN A 441 -8.30 -10.24 -11.87
C ASN A 441 -7.92 -8.75 -11.86
N PRO A 442 -8.64 -7.90 -11.10
CA PRO A 442 -8.34 -6.48 -10.99
C PRO A 442 -6.97 -6.21 -10.39
N GLU A 443 -6.35 -5.08 -10.75
CA GLU A 443 -5.10 -4.62 -10.15
C GLU A 443 -5.38 -3.67 -8.96
N PHE A 444 -4.51 -3.73 -7.95
CA PHE A 444 -4.47 -2.85 -6.80
C PHE A 444 -3.06 -2.22 -6.71
N PRO A 445 -2.88 -0.94 -6.34
CA PRO A 445 -3.87 0.00 -5.78
C PRO A 445 -4.84 0.68 -6.75
N SER A 446 -4.75 0.46 -8.07
CA SER A 446 -5.61 1.16 -9.04
C SER A 446 -7.11 0.90 -8.84
N SER A 447 -7.51 -0.22 -8.25
CA SER A 447 -8.89 -0.49 -7.83
C SER A 447 -9.38 0.32 -6.62
N CYS A 448 -8.50 1.01 -5.86
CA CYS A 448 -8.91 1.88 -4.75
C CYS A 448 -9.70 3.10 -5.25
N PRO A 449 -10.85 3.45 -4.63
CA PRO A 449 -11.65 4.62 -5.01
C PRO A 449 -11.03 5.98 -4.64
N PHE A 450 -9.87 6.02 -3.99
CA PHE A 450 -9.23 7.27 -3.55
C PHE A 450 -7.94 7.60 -4.31
N VAL A 451 -7.64 6.86 -5.38
CA VAL A 451 -6.54 7.15 -6.32
C VAL A 451 -7.11 7.45 -7.71
N THR A 452 -6.32 8.09 -8.56
CA THR A 452 -6.61 8.17 -10.00
C THR A 452 -5.92 7.02 -10.72
N ALA A 453 -6.69 6.06 -11.21
CA ALA A 453 -6.21 4.96 -12.03
C ALA A 453 -6.12 5.40 -13.50
N VAL A 454 -4.95 5.21 -14.11
CA VAL A 454 -4.65 5.62 -15.49
C VAL A 454 -4.48 4.40 -16.38
N GLY A 455 -5.40 4.22 -17.32
CA GLY A 455 -5.31 3.23 -18.38
C GLY A 455 -4.48 3.66 -19.57
N ALA A 456 -4.38 2.74 -20.53
CA ALA A 456 -3.56 2.87 -21.71
C ALA A 456 -4.39 2.96 -23.01
N THR A 457 -4.16 4.02 -23.77
CA THR A 457 -4.55 4.14 -25.18
C THR A 457 -3.34 3.94 -26.10
N GLN A 458 -3.56 3.99 -27.41
CA GLN A 458 -2.50 3.98 -28.39
C GLN A 458 -2.86 4.83 -29.62
N VAL A 459 -1.85 5.44 -30.22
CA VAL A 459 -1.92 5.84 -31.64
C VAL A 459 -1.89 4.56 -32.47
N ASN A 460 -2.96 4.30 -33.23
CA ASN A 460 -3.09 3.06 -34.01
C ASN A 460 -2.06 3.00 -35.15
N PRO A 461 -1.60 1.80 -35.55
CA PRO A 461 -0.59 1.68 -36.61
C PRO A 461 -1.06 2.32 -37.91
N GLY A 462 -0.26 3.23 -38.47
CA GLY A 462 -0.61 4.00 -39.68
C GLY A 462 -1.57 5.17 -39.46
N SER A 463 -1.99 5.43 -38.22
CA SER A 463 -2.76 6.64 -37.84
C SER A 463 -1.81 7.78 -37.43
N THR A 464 -2.37 8.98 -37.31
CA THR A 464 -1.67 10.19 -36.89
C THR A 464 -2.15 10.65 -35.52
N ILE A 465 -1.47 11.64 -34.95
CA ILE A 465 -1.89 12.29 -33.69
C ILE A 465 -3.26 12.99 -33.75
N ASN A 466 -3.82 13.20 -34.95
CA ASN A 466 -5.12 13.84 -35.13
C ASN A 466 -6.25 12.82 -35.26
N ASP A 467 -5.92 11.53 -35.39
CA ASP A 467 -6.89 10.45 -35.46
C ASP A 467 -7.25 9.98 -34.04
N PRO A 468 -8.44 9.39 -33.84
CA PRO A 468 -8.83 8.85 -32.54
C PRO A 468 -7.86 7.78 -32.05
N GLU A 469 -7.49 7.88 -30.77
CA GLU A 469 -6.73 6.83 -30.10
C GLU A 469 -7.59 5.54 -29.94
N GLY A 470 -6.94 4.38 -30.02
CA GLY A 470 -7.54 3.09 -29.70
C GLY A 470 -7.21 2.65 -28.28
N ALA A 471 -7.92 1.65 -27.76
CA ALA A 471 -7.45 0.92 -26.58
C ALA A 471 -6.06 0.32 -26.86
N CYS A 472 -5.15 0.38 -25.89
CA CYS A 472 -3.84 -0.23 -26.06
C CYS A 472 -3.97 -1.76 -26.05
N GLU A 473 -3.63 -2.37 -27.18
CA GLU A 473 -3.65 -3.83 -27.40
C GLU A 473 -2.41 -4.32 -28.19
N GLN A 474 -1.40 -3.46 -28.35
CA GLN A 474 -0.20 -3.76 -29.13
C GLN A 474 0.97 -4.24 -28.27
N VAL A 475 1.42 -3.36 -27.37
CA VAL A 475 2.59 -3.61 -26.52
C VAL A 475 2.10 -4.22 -25.22
N ILE A 476 1.12 -3.58 -24.59
CA ILE A 476 0.41 -4.06 -23.41
C ILE A 476 -1.09 -4.15 -23.71
N PHE A 477 -1.85 -4.74 -22.79
CA PHE A 477 -3.31 -4.62 -22.76
C PHE A 477 -3.70 -3.69 -21.61
N SER A 478 -4.41 -2.60 -21.89
CA SER A 478 -4.81 -1.64 -20.85
C SER A 478 -5.59 -2.34 -19.73
N GLY A 479 -5.08 -2.27 -18.50
CA GLY A 479 -5.74 -2.78 -17.32
C GLY A 479 -7.07 -2.07 -17.06
N GLY A 480 -8.10 -2.81 -16.67
CA GLY A 480 -9.41 -2.26 -16.36
C GLY A 480 -10.45 -3.31 -16.01
N GLY A 481 -11.50 -2.89 -15.31
CA GLY A 481 -12.55 -3.79 -14.86
C GLY A 481 -13.30 -3.27 -13.65
N PHE A 482 -13.73 -4.19 -12.80
CA PHE A 482 -14.47 -3.93 -11.58
C PHE A 482 -13.76 -4.60 -10.40
N SER A 483 -13.51 -3.83 -9.33
CA SER A 483 -12.92 -4.33 -8.09
C SER A 483 -13.75 -5.46 -7.46
N ASN A 484 -13.07 -6.43 -6.86
CA ASN A 484 -13.64 -7.47 -6.00
C ASN A 484 -13.66 -7.06 -4.51
N ILE A 485 -12.93 -6.02 -4.11
CA ILE A 485 -12.84 -5.52 -2.73
C ILE A 485 -13.70 -4.27 -2.52
N PHE A 486 -13.52 -3.27 -3.37
CA PHE A 486 -14.05 -1.92 -3.18
C PHE A 486 -15.41 -1.74 -3.85
N GLN A 487 -16.32 -1.15 -3.07
CA GLN A 487 -17.63 -0.77 -3.57
C GLN A 487 -17.54 0.47 -4.48
N MET A 488 -18.57 0.67 -5.30
CA MET A 488 -18.68 1.82 -6.18
C MET A 488 -18.81 3.12 -5.37
N PRO A 489 -17.86 4.07 -5.47
CA PRO A 489 -18.00 5.37 -4.84
C PRO A 489 -19.07 6.21 -5.55
N SER A 490 -19.67 7.13 -4.81
CA SER A 490 -20.80 7.94 -5.27
C SER A 490 -20.47 8.74 -6.53
N TYR A 491 -19.25 9.26 -6.65
CA TYR A 491 -18.81 10.14 -7.75
C TYR A 491 -18.82 9.47 -9.13
N GLN A 492 -18.76 8.13 -9.21
CA GLN A 492 -18.74 7.42 -10.50
C GLN A 492 -20.04 6.69 -10.83
N THR A 493 -21.05 6.79 -9.96
CA THR A 493 -22.34 6.06 -10.08
C THR A 493 -22.98 6.25 -11.45
N ASP A 494 -23.08 7.50 -11.92
CA ASP A 494 -23.72 7.82 -13.20
C ASP A 494 -22.94 7.24 -14.40
N ALA A 495 -21.60 7.34 -14.36
CA ALA A 495 -20.73 6.85 -15.43
C ALA A 495 -20.77 5.31 -15.53
N VAL A 496 -20.64 4.63 -14.40
CA VAL A 496 -20.67 3.15 -14.33
C VAL A 496 -22.04 2.62 -14.73
N ASN A 497 -23.13 3.21 -14.22
CA ASN A 497 -24.49 2.79 -14.59
C ASN A 497 -24.77 2.99 -16.08
N ALA A 498 -24.29 4.08 -16.67
CA ALA A 498 -24.38 4.31 -18.10
C ALA A 498 -23.61 3.24 -18.89
N TYR A 499 -22.41 2.88 -18.46
CA TYR A 499 -21.61 1.82 -19.07
C TYR A 499 -22.29 0.45 -18.97
N ILE A 500 -22.76 0.05 -17.79
CA ILE A 500 -23.48 -1.22 -17.57
C ILE A 500 -24.70 -1.32 -18.49
N LYS A 501 -25.47 -0.23 -18.59
CA LYS A 501 -26.67 -0.17 -19.44
C LYS A 501 -26.32 -0.26 -20.93
N ALA A 502 -25.25 0.40 -21.36
CA ALA A 502 -24.89 0.49 -22.78
C ALA A 502 -24.13 -0.75 -23.29
N HIS A 503 -23.31 -1.38 -22.45
CA HIS A 503 -22.33 -2.38 -22.89
C HIS A 503 -22.47 -3.73 -22.19
N LEU A 504 -23.12 -3.80 -21.03
CA LEU A 504 -23.27 -5.04 -20.25
C LEU A 504 -24.72 -5.51 -20.13
N THR A 505 -25.64 -4.94 -20.93
CA THR A 505 -27.07 -5.31 -20.94
C THR A 505 -27.57 -5.55 -22.37
N PRO A 506 -27.61 -6.82 -22.87
CA PRO A 506 -27.15 -8.05 -22.21
C PRO A 506 -25.63 -8.12 -22.13
N SER A 507 -25.11 -8.76 -21.07
CA SER A 507 -23.66 -8.87 -20.86
C SER A 507 -23.04 -9.80 -21.90
N PRO A 508 -21.91 -9.43 -22.54
CA PRO A 508 -21.14 -10.34 -23.39
C PRO A 508 -20.34 -11.36 -22.56
N PHE A 509 -20.25 -11.17 -21.24
CA PHE A 509 -19.50 -12.00 -20.30
C PHE A 509 -20.41 -13.00 -19.59
N THR A 510 -19.85 -14.13 -19.15
CA THR A 510 -20.59 -15.08 -18.33
C THR A 510 -20.87 -14.49 -16.94
N PRO A 511 -21.99 -14.84 -16.29
CA PRO A 511 -22.25 -14.40 -14.91
C PRO A 511 -21.09 -14.75 -13.97
N GLY A 512 -20.69 -13.80 -13.12
CA GLY A 512 -19.55 -13.94 -12.21
C GLY A 512 -18.16 -13.93 -12.87
N GLN A 513 -18.06 -13.64 -14.18
CA GLN A 513 -16.76 -13.50 -14.85
C GLN A 513 -16.01 -12.24 -14.40
N PHE A 514 -16.71 -11.25 -13.87
CA PHE A 514 -16.20 -10.09 -13.15
C PHE A 514 -17.15 -9.83 -11.97
N ASN A 515 -16.84 -8.85 -11.12
CA ASN A 515 -17.78 -8.43 -10.08
C ASN A 515 -19.02 -7.75 -10.69
N ASP A 516 -20.04 -8.55 -10.98
CA ASP A 516 -21.29 -8.16 -11.65
C ASP A 516 -22.41 -7.75 -10.69
N THR A 517 -22.07 -7.47 -9.42
CA THR A 517 -23.02 -7.04 -8.37
C THR A 517 -23.71 -5.71 -8.67
N GLY A 518 -23.19 -4.92 -9.62
CA GLY A 518 -23.67 -3.58 -9.94
C GLY A 518 -23.28 -2.51 -8.91
N ASN A 519 -22.44 -2.85 -7.92
CA ASN A 519 -21.99 -1.92 -6.88
C ASN A 519 -20.47 -1.99 -6.65
N ALA A 520 -19.68 -2.29 -7.68
CA ALA A 520 -18.23 -2.42 -7.61
C ALA A 520 -17.51 -1.18 -8.16
N ARG A 521 -16.33 -0.85 -7.63
CA ARG A 521 -15.47 0.20 -8.19
C ARG A 521 -15.04 -0.18 -9.61
N GLY A 522 -15.58 0.50 -10.63
CA GLY A 522 -15.11 0.41 -12.01
C GLY A 522 -13.87 1.28 -12.22
N PHE A 523 -12.88 0.80 -12.97
CA PHE A 523 -11.60 1.47 -13.28
C PHE A 523 -11.11 1.07 -14.68
N PRO A 524 -10.21 1.83 -15.34
CA PRO A 524 -9.53 3.05 -14.88
C PRO A 524 -10.43 4.30 -14.89
N ASP A 525 -9.95 5.40 -14.32
CA ASP A 525 -10.67 6.68 -14.25
C ASP A 525 -10.41 7.55 -15.48
N VAL A 526 -9.18 7.50 -15.99
CA VAL A 526 -8.73 8.18 -17.21
C VAL A 526 -7.80 7.27 -18.01
N ALA A 527 -7.43 7.66 -19.22
CA ALA A 527 -6.42 6.94 -19.99
C ALA A 527 -5.53 7.92 -20.76
N ALA A 528 -4.29 7.51 -21.00
CA ALA A 528 -3.32 8.18 -21.85
C ALA A 528 -2.57 7.12 -22.67
N ASN A 529 -1.81 7.53 -23.69
CA ASN A 529 -1.09 6.61 -24.55
C ASN A 529 -0.16 5.78 -23.67
N GLY A 530 -0.19 4.46 -23.81
CA GLY A 530 0.67 3.51 -23.08
C GLY A 530 1.52 2.65 -24.02
N ALA A 531 1.53 2.94 -25.31
CA ALA A 531 2.25 2.16 -26.32
C ALA A 531 3.46 2.92 -26.89
N ASN A 532 4.48 2.17 -27.30
CA ASN A 532 5.59 2.66 -28.13
C ASN A 532 6.37 3.87 -27.58
N TYR A 533 6.47 4.03 -26.26
CA TYR A 533 7.33 5.04 -25.64
C TYR A 533 8.80 4.78 -25.98
N ILE A 534 9.52 5.86 -26.29
CA ILE A 534 10.97 5.81 -26.46
C ILE A 534 11.64 6.12 -25.14
N ILE A 535 12.62 5.31 -24.73
CA ILE A 535 13.46 5.59 -23.56
C ILE A 535 14.95 5.58 -23.89
N GLY A 536 15.72 6.41 -23.20
CA GLY A 536 17.17 6.24 -23.13
C GLY A 536 17.51 5.14 -22.13
N GLN A 537 18.24 4.10 -22.55
CA GLN A 537 18.67 3.03 -21.65
C GLN A 537 19.97 2.34 -22.12
N HIS A 538 20.92 2.13 -21.20
CA HIS A 538 22.22 1.47 -21.40
C HIS A 538 22.94 1.87 -22.70
N LYS A 539 23.06 3.17 -22.95
CA LYS A 539 23.67 3.75 -24.17
C LYS A 539 22.89 3.49 -25.48
N ARG A 540 21.63 3.08 -25.39
CA ARG A 540 20.72 2.88 -26.53
C ARG A 540 19.47 3.73 -26.33
N VAL A 541 18.89 4.16 -27.43
CA VAL A 541 17.53 4.73 -27.43
C VAL A 541 16.63 3.58 -27.87
N LEU A 542 15.75 3.13 -26.98
CA LEU A 542 14.91 1.94 -27.12
C LEU A 542 13.47 2.33 -27.38
#